data_AF-A0A1V5ZXE6-F1
#
_entry.id   AF-A0A1V5ZXE6-F1
#
_cell.length_a   1.000
_cell.length_b   1.000
_cell.length_c   1.000
_cell.angle_alpha   90.00
_cell.angle_beta   90.00
_cell.angle_gamma   90.00
#
_symmetry.space_group_name_H-M   'P 1'
#
loop_
_entity.id
_entity.type
_entity.pdbx_description
1 polymer ?
#
loop_
_entity_poly.entity_id
_entity_poly.type
_entity_poly.pdbx_seq_one_letter_code
_entity_poly.pdbx_strand_id
1 'polypeptide(L)'
;MAAQMNRCKRRFAGFTLIETLIVLIVLGIICEAGFSVYSGVTSDYTLKTVSDKLSAFFATCKQRAVMRNAPLIILSEKRMIQVEDAPSLYLRIPELDERYFPEKIHVTSEGFFLIAERKVSGLAVQVRLSQNKTASVTVKL
;
A
#
# COMPACT_ATOMS: atom_id res chain seq x y z
N MET A 1 32.65 75.94 -10.33
CA MET A 1 32.08 75.41 -9.07
C MET A 1 31.53 74.01 -9.34
N ALA A 2 31.76 73.10 -8.41
CA ALA A 2 31.96 71.67 -8.64
C ALA A 2 30.71 70.86 -9.06
N ALA A 3 30.88 69.96 -10.04
CA ALA A 3 29.96 68.86 -10.30
C ALA A 3 30.32 67.68 -9.37
N GLN A 4 29.49 67.43 -8.37
CA GLN A 4 29.69 66.35 -7.40
C GLN A 4 29.27 65.02 -8.02
N MET A 5 30.25 64.21 -8.43
CA MET A 5 30.05 62.89 -8.99
C MET A 5 29.74 61.89 -7.87
N ASN A 6 28.46 61.64 -7.62
CA ASN A 6 27.98 60.61 -6.71
C ASN A 6 28.34 59.22 -7.25
N ARG A 7 29.46 58.66 -6.79
CA ARG A 7 29.81 57.26 -7.02
C ARG A 7 28.92 56.36 -6.16
N CYS A 8 27.85 55.82 -6.74
CA CYS A 8 27.16 54.66 -6.17
C CYS A 8 28.14 53.48 -6.08
N LYS A 9 28.66 53.21 -4.88
CA LYS A 9 29.35 51.95 -4.58
C LYS A 9 28.34 50.81 -4.73
N ARG A 10 28.35 50.08 -5.85
CA ARG A 10 27.72 48.76 -5.93
C ARG A 10 28.49 47.83 -4.99
N ARG A 11 27.95 47.58 -3.80
CA ARG A 11 28.41 46.47 -2.95
C ARG A 11 28.01 45.19 -3.66
N PHE A 12 28.98 44.49 -4.25
CA PHE A 12 28.83 43.06 -4.50
C PHE A 12 28.76 42.38 -3.14
N ALA A 13 27.53 42.12 -2.68
CA ALA A 13 27.29 41.23 -1.56
C ALA A 13 27.44 39.80 -2.07
N GLY A 14 28.69 39.31 -2.09
CA GLY A 14 28.96 37.89 -2.34
C GLY A 14 28.48 37.06 -1.16
N PHE A 15 27.97 35.85 -1.45
CA PHE A 15 27.69 34.85 -0.43
C PHE A 15 28.95 34.61 0.39
N THR A 16 28.85 34.72 1.72
CA THR A 16 30.01 34.43 2.57
C THR A 16 30.21 32.93 2.69
N LEU A 17 31.45 32.48 2.88
CA LEU A 17 31.75 31.05 3.05
C LEU A 17 30.98 30.45 4.23
N ILE A 18 30.85 31.22 5.32
CA ILE A 18 30.07 30.84 6.49
C ILE A 18 28.56 30.71 6.19
N GLU A 19 28.01 31.58 5.35
CA GLU A 19 26.60 31.51 4.94
C GLU A 19 26.33 30.25 4.10
N THR A 20 27.23 29.91 3.17
CA THR A 20 27.11 28.65 2.42
C THR A 20 27.25 27.41 3.32
N LEU A 21 28.12 27.45 4.33
CA LEU A 21 28.30 26.37 5.30
C LEU A 21 27.01 26.12 6.09
N ILE A 22 26.40 27.20 6.61
CA ILE A 22 25.16 27.11 7.38
C ILE A 22 24.02 26.56 6.52
N VAL A 23 23.89 27.01 5.27
CA VAL A 23 22.86 26.50 4.34
C VAL A 23 23.02 25.00 4.09
N LEU A 24 24.24 24.51 3.91
CA LEU A 24 24.50 23.07 3.73
C LEU A 24 24.15 22.25 4.98
N ILE A 25 24.47 22.77 6.17
CA ILE A 25 24.13 22.11 7.45
C ILE A 25 22.60 22.03 7.61
N VAL A 26 21.89 23.14 7.37
CA VAL A 26 20.43 23.19 7.47
C VAL A 26 19.79 22.25 6.45
N LEU A 27 20.30 22.22 5.20
CA LEU A 27 19.82 21.30 4.18
C LEU A 27 20.04 19.83 4.57
N GLY A 28 21.20 19.51 5.15
CA GLY A 28 21.50 18.17 5.66
C GLY A 28 20.51 17.70 6.73
N ILE A 29 20.24 18.55 7.73
CA ILE A 29 19.29 18.25 8.82
C ILE A 29 17.86 18.07 8.26
N ILE A 30 17.44 18.93 7.33
CA ILE A 30 16.12 18.83 6.70
C ILE A 30 16.00 17.55 5.87
N CYS A 31 17.04 17.19 5.12
CA CYS A 31 17.06 15.95 4.34
C CYS A 31 16.98 14.72 5.26
N GLU A 32 17.75 14.68 6.34
CA GLU A 32 17.73 13.57 7.31
C GLU A 32 16.35 13.39 7.94
N ALA A 33 15.71 14.49 8.37
CA ALA A 33 14.34 14.46 8.91
C ALA A 33 13.30 14.07 7.84
N GLY A 34 13.47 14.53 6.60
CA GLY A 34 12.57 14.25 5.48
C GLY A 34 12.59 12.78 5.03
N PHE A 35 13.76 12.13 5.01
CA PHE A 35 13.88 10.72 4.61
C PHE A 35 13.24 9.76 5.62
N SER A 36 13.35 10.05 6.93
CA SER A 36 12.78 9.20 7.98
C SER A 36 11.26 9.06 7.86
N VAL A 37 10.56 10.18 7.59
CA VAL A 37 9.10 10.22 7.44
C VAL A 37 8.60 9.46 6.21
N TYR A 38 9.36 9.48 5.10
CA TYR A 38 8.97 8.76 3.88
C TYR A 38 9.02 7.24 4.04
N SER A 39 9.94 6.71 4.86
CA SER A 39 10.15 5.26 4.99
C SER A 39 9.01 4.53 5.74
N GLY A 40 8.45 5.14 6.78
CA GLY A 40 7.36 4.57 7.57
C GLY A 40 6.04 4.54 6.79
N VAL A 41 5.78 5.61 6.04
CA VAL A 41 4.50 5.85 5.37
C VAL A 41 4.28 4.89 4.18
N THR A 42 5.33 4.48 3.46
CA THR A 42 5.21 3.51 2.35
C THR A 42 4.78 2.11 2.80
N SER A 43 5.14 1.69 4.02
CA SER A 43 4.79 0.37 4.53
C SER A 43 3.30 0.29 4.87
N ASP A 44 2.77 1.31 5.54
CA ASP A 44 1.35 1.37 5.92
C ASP A 44 0.44 1.54 4.69
N TYR A 45 0.86 2.32 3.69
CA TYR A 45 0.11 2.44 2.44
C TYR A 45 0.01 1.12 1.68
N THR A 46 1.07 0.32 1.67
CA THR A 46 1.06 -0.99 1.01
C THR A 46 0.07 -1.92 1.69
N LEU A 47 0.06 -1.97 3.02
CA LEU A 47 -0.87 -2.80 3.80
C LEU A 47 -2.32 -2.37 3.63
N LYS A 48 -2.57 -1.06 3.71
CA LYS A 48 -3.91 -0.49 3.51
C LYS A 48 -4.43 -0.82 2.11
N THR A 49 -3.60 -0.62 1.09
CA THR A 49 -3.95 -0.88 -0.31
C THR A 49 -4.24 -2.37 -0.55
N VAL A 50 -3.46 -3.29 0.05
CA VAL A 50 -3.72 -4.73 -0.07
C VAL A 50 -5.01 -5.12 0.65
N SER A 51 -5.26 -4.58 1.83
CA SER A 51 -6.52 -4.77 2.56
C SER A 51 -7.73 -4.29 1.76
N ASP A 52 -7.63 -3.11 1.14
CA ASP A 52 -8.71 -2.53 0.35
C ASP A 52 -8.96 -3.35 -0.93
N LYS A 53 -7.89 -3.82 -1.60
CA LYS A 53 -8.01 -4.73 -2.76
C LYS A 53 -8.68 -6.06 -2.40
N LEU A 54 -8.28 -6.67 -1.28
CA LEU A 54 -8.87 -7.94 -0.82
C LEU A 54 -10.34 -7.76 -0.45
N SER A 55 -10.69 -6.72 0.32
CA SER A 55 -12.07 -6.46 0.71
C SER A 55 -12.97 -6.19 -0.49
N ALA A 56 -12.50 -5.41 -1.48
CA ALA A 56 -13.23 -5.15 -2.71
C ALA A 56 -13.43 -6.45 -3.54
N PHE A 57 -12.42 -7.31 -3.61
CA PHE A 57 -12.53 -8.59 -4.31
C PHE A 57 -13.57 -9.50 -3.66
N PHE A 58 -13.50 -9.71 -2.34
CA PHE A 58 -14.47 -10.54 -1.63
C PHE A 58 -15.89 -9.97 -1.69
N ALA A 59 -16.04 -8.65 -1.58
CA ALA A 59 -17.34 -7.99 -1.77
C ALA A 59 -17.92 -8.27 -3.17
N THR A 60 -17.07 -8.24 -4.21
CA THR A 60 -17.47 -8.55 -5.59
C THR A 60 -17.85 -10.02 -5.74
N CYS A 61 -17.10 -10.95 -5.15
CA CYS A 61 -17.42 -12.37 -5.16
C CYS A 61 -18.77 -12.64 -4.47
N LYS A 62 -18.98 -12.05 -3.29
CA LYS A 62 -20.24 -12.15 -2.54
C LYS A 62 -21.42 -11.62 -3.36
N GLN A 63 -21.28 -10.40 -3.91
CA GLN A 63 -22.32 -9.79 -4.72
C GLN A 63 -22.66 -10.65 -5.94
N ARG A 64 -21.65 -11.24 -6.59
CA ARG A 64 -21.86 -12.13 -7.74
C ARG A 64 -22.53 -13.44 -7.34
N ALA A 65 -22.14 -14.07 -6.23
CA ALA A 65 -22.75 -15.31 -5.76
C ALA A 65 -24.24 -15.12 -5.46
N VAL A 66 -24.58 -14.00 -4.80
CA VAL A 66 -25.97 -13.63 -4.49
C VAL A 66 -26.76 -13.30 -5.76
N MET A 67 -26.22 -12.47 -6.65
CA MET A 67 -26.90 -12.06 -7.89
C MET A 67 -27.13 -13.21 -8.87
N ARG A 68 -26.18 -14.15 -8.94
CA ARG A 68 -26.32 -15.36 -9.78
C ARG A 68 -27.06 -16.49 -9.07
N ASN A 69 -27.36 -16.34 -7.79
CA ASN A 69 -27.90 -17.39 -6.93
C ASN A 69 -27.13 -18.72 -7.08
N ALA A 70 -25.82 -18.61 -7.24
CA ALA A 70 -24.93 -19.73 -7.51
C ALA A 70 -23.71 -19.64 -6.59
N PRO A 71 -23.30 -20.75 -5.96
CA PRO A 71 -22.10 -20.76 -5.14
C PRO A 71 -20.86 -20.49 -6.00
N LEU A 72 -19.84 -19.87 -5.43
CA LEU A 72 -18.56 -19.62 -6.10
C LEU A 72 -17.43 -20.27 -5.31
N ILE A 73 -16.45 -20.82 -6.01
CA ILE A 73 -15.24 -21.36 -5.40
C ILE A 73 -14.07 -20.44 -5.73
N ILE A 74 -13.45 -19.90 -4.68
CA ILE A 74 -12.25 -19.07 -4.78
C ILE A 74 -11.05 -19.98 -4.52
N LEU A 75 -10.11 -19.98 -5.45
CA LEU A 75 -8.88 -20.75 -5.43
C LEU A 75 -7.68 -19.80 -5.32
N SER A 76 -6.65 -20.20 -4.57
CA SER A 76 -5.37 -19.48 -4.54
C SER A 76 -4.31 -20.29 -5.26
N GLU A 77 -3.81 -19.76 -6.37
CA GLU A 77 -2.79 -20.42 -7.19
C GLU A 77 -1.70 -19.40 -7.58
N LYS A 78 -0.42 -19.72 -7.31
CA LYS A 78 0.75 -18.96 -7.79
C LYS A 78 0.67 -17.45 -7.48
N ARG A 79 0.32 -17.08 -6.25
CA ARG A 79 0.12 -15.69 -5.75
C ARG A 79 -1.02 -14.93 -6.45
N MET A 80 -1.94 -15.66 -7.06
CA MET A 80 -3.17 -15.13 -7.63
C MET A 80 -4.36 -15.80 -6.96
N ILE A 81 -5.37 -15.00 -6.65
CA ILE A 81 -6.66 -15.48 -6.17
C ILE A 81 -7.60 -15.45 -7.37
N GLN A 82 -8.19 -16.58 -7.74
CA GLN A 82 -9.07 -16.72 -8.89
C GLN A 82 -10.38 -17.40 -8.50
N VAL A 83 -11.44 -17.14 -9.23
CA VAL A 83 -12.73 -17.83 -9.04
C VAL A 83 -12.86 -18.93 -10.10
N GLU A 84 -13.12 -20.17 -9.67
CA GLU A 84 -13.21 -21.35 -10.55
C GLU A 84 -14.27 -21.17 -11.64
N ASP A 85 -15.48 -20.74 -11.26
CA ASP A 85 -16.60 -20.48 -12.18
C ASP A 85 -16.46 -19.18 -12.99
N ALA A 86 -15.40 -18.40 -12.75
CA ALA A 86 -15.22 -17.09 -13.34
C ALA A 86 -13.73 -16.75 -13.49
N PRO A 87 -13.04 -17.29 -14.51
CA PRO A 87 -11.62 -17.01 -14.74
C PRO A 87 -11.33 -15.53 -15.02
N SER A 88 -12.35 -14.74 -15.37
CA SER A 88 -12.26 -13.29 -15.50
C SER A 88 -12.14 -12.56 -14.16
N LEU A 89 -12.56 -13.18 -13.04
CA LEU A 89 -12.39 -12.66 -11.69
C LEU A 89 -11.12 -13.26 -11.09
N TYR A 90 -10.03 -12.52 -11.25
CA TYR A 90 -8.76 -12.83 -10.61
C TYR A 90 -8.19 -11.57 -9.95
N LEU A 91 -7.48 -11.77 -8.85
CA LEU A 91 -6.73 -10.73 -8.16
C LEU A 91 -5.31 -11.24 -7.92
N ARG A 92 -4.34 -10.53 -8.49
CA ARG A 92 -2.92 -10.80 -8.25
C ARG A 92 -2.45 -9.98 -7.06
N ILE A 93 -1.95 -10.65 -6.04
CA ILE A 93 -1.40 -10.01 -4.84
C ILE A 93 0.02 -10.55 -4.61
N PRO A 94 1.04 -9.90 -5.18
CA PRO A 94 2.42 -10.37 -5.04
C PRO A 94 2.93 -10.32 -3.59
N GLU A 95 2.32 -9.50 -2.73
CA GLU A 95 2.63 -9.34 -1.31
C GLU A 95 2.00 -10.43 -0.43
N LEU A 96 1.11 -11.28 -0.95
CA LEU A 96 0.45 -12.32 -0.16
C LEU A 96 1.40 -13.48 0.15
N ASP A 97 1.45 -13.92 1.41
CA ASP A 97 2.16 -15.14 1.77
C ASP A 97 1.22 -16.34 1.58
N GLU A 98 1.49 -17.17 0.56
CA GLU A 98 0.67 -18.33 0.19
C GLU A 98 0.50 -19.34 1.33
N ARG A 99 1.41 -19.35 2.32
CA ARG A 99 1.33 -20.26 3.48
C ARG A 99 0.14 -19.99 4.39
N TYR A 100 -0.42 -18.78 4.35
CA TYR A 100 -1.49 -18.35 5.25
C TYR A 100 -2.81 -18.09 4.53
N PHE A 101 -2.85 -18.29 3.21
CA PHE A 101 -4.09 -18.21 2.46
C PHE A 101 -4.69 -19.62 2.31
N PRO A 102 -5.97 -19.82 2.64
CA PRO A 102 -6.63 -21.11 2.47
C PRO A 102 -6.67 -21.48 0.98
N GLU A 103 -6.34 -22.73 0.67
CA GLU A 103 -6.26 -23.24 -0.71
C GLU A 103 -7.59 -23.07 -1.47
N LYS A 104 -8.71 -23.25 -0.75
CA LYS A 104 -10.07 -23.08 -1.27
C LYS A 104 -10.96 -22.32 -0.29
N ILE A 105 -11.72 -21.37 -0.80
CA ILE A 105 -12.79 -20.67 -0.06
C ILE A 105 -14.07 -20.83 -0.86
N HIS A 106 -15.11 -21.39 -0.24
CA HIS A 106 -16.44 -21.50 -0.84
C HIS A 106 -17.27 -20.29 -0.47
N VAL A 107 -17.99 -19.71 -1.43
CA VAL A 107 -18.96 -18.65 -1.22
C VAL A 107 -20.33 -19.25 -1.51
N THR A 108 -21.22 -19.26 -0.53
CA THR A 108 -22.59 -19.75 -0.72
C THR A 108 -23.42 -18.77 -1.54
N SER A 109 -24.51 -19.25 -2.13
CA SER A 109 -25.51 -18.40 -2.82
C SER A 109 -26.14 -17.35 -1.89
N GLU A 110 -26.13 -17.59 -0.59
CA GLU A 110 -26.56 -16.64 0.45
C GLU A 110 -25.50 -15.59 0.79
N GLY A 111 -24.30 -15.67 0.20
CA GLY A 111 -23.20 -14.73 0.39
C GLY A 111 -22.37 -14.97 1.65
N PHE A 112 -22.37 -16.19 2.19
CA PHE A 112 -21.49 -16.58 3.30
C PHE A 112 -20.22 -17.25 2.77
N PHE A 113 -19.11 -16.99 3.46
CA PHE A 113 -17.83 -17.63 3.14
C PHE A 113 -17.64 -18.85 4.03
N LEU A 114 -17.28 -19.97 3.41
CA LEU A 114 -17.01 -21.25 4.03
C LEU A 114 -15.56 -21.64 3.76
N ILE A 115 -14.79 -21.89 4.81
CA ILE A 115 -13.42 -22.40 4.74
C ILE A 115 -13.41 -23.74 5.47
N ALA A 116 -13.01 -24.81 4.77
CA ALA A 116 -13.11 -26.18 5.31
C ALA A 116 -14.51 -26.47 5.92
N GLU A 117 -15.56 -26.09 5.21
CA GLU A 117 -16.98 -26.21 5.59
C GLU A 117 -17.42 -25.42 6.85
N ARG A 118 -16.56 -24.57 7.43
CA ARG A 118 -16.94 -23.67 8.52
C ARG A 118 -17.25 -22.28 8.00
N LYS A 119 -18.34 -21.68 8.48
CA LYS A 119 -18.67 -20.28 8.21
C LYS A 119 -17.63 -19.35 8.84
N VAL A 120 -17.04 -18.48 8.03
CA VAL A 120 -16.00 -17.55 8.45
C VAL A 120 -16.43 -16.12 8.12
N SER A 121 -16.42 -15.26 9.14
CA SER A 121 -16.77 -13.84 9.03
C SER A 121 -15.54 -12.92 8.81
N GLY A 122 -14.34 -13.49 8.88
CA GLY A 122 -13.11 -12.75 8.66
C GLY A 122 -11.93 -13.65 8.31
N LEU A 123 -11.14 -13.23 7.32
CA LEU A 123 -9.93 -13.92 6.88
C LEU A 123 -8.71 -13.16 7.40
N ALA A 124 -7.89 -13.81 8.22
CA ALA A 124 -6.58 -13.30 8.59
C ALA A 124 -5.57 -13.77 7.55
N VAL A 125 -5.00 -12.84 6.78
CA VAL A 125 -3.97 -13.17 5.79
C VAL A 125 -2.68 -12.46 6.13
N GLN A 126 -1.57 -13.19 6.06
CA GLN A 126 -0.25 -12.59 6.22
C GLN A 126 0.26 -12.07 4.87
N VAL A 127 0.75 -10.84 4.89
CA VAL A 127 1.35 -10.19 3.73
C VAL A 127 2.81 -9.87 4.04
N ARG A 128 3.70 -10.18 3.10
CA ARG A 128 5.12 -9.82 3.14
C ARG A 128 5.28 -8.41 2.60
N LEU A 129 5.79 -7.51 3.45
CA LEU A 129 6.22 -6.19 3.02
C LEU A 129 7.66 -6.24 2.47
N SER A 130 8.02 -5.16 1.77
CA SER A 130 9.31 -4.93 1.07
C SER A 130 10.58 -4.96 1.97
N GLN A 131 10.48 -5.33 3.25
CA GLN A 131 11.60 -5.42 4.20
C GLN A 131 11.57 -6.69 5.05
N ASN A 132 11.12 -7.83 4.50
CA ASN A 132 11.05 -9.13 5.21
C ASN A 132 10.19 -9.10 6.49
N LYS A 133 9.36 -8.06 6.66
CA LYS A 133 8.37 -7.95 7.72
C LYS A 133 7.07 -8.56 7.22
N THR A 134 6.50 -9.47 8.01
CA THR A 134 5.16 -10.02 7.79
C THR A 134 4.17 -9.24 8.63
N ALA A 135 3.12 -8.72 8.01
CA ALA A 135 2.00 -8.12 8.73
C ALA A 135 0.75 -8.98 8.53
N SER A 136 -0.03 -9.12 9.60
CA SER A 136 -1.33 -9.78 9.54
C SER A 136 -2.40 -8.76 9.18
N VAL A 137 -3.10 -8.98 8.08
CA VAL A 137 -4.27 -8.19 7.66
C VAL A 137 -5.51 -9.03 7.89
N THR A 138 -6.40 -8.55 8.75
CA THR A 138 -7.71 -9.18 8.96
C THR A 138 -8.73 -8.51 8.05
N VAL A 139 -9.18 -9.24 7.04
CA VAL A 139 -10.21 -8.79 6.10
C VAL A 139 -11.56 -9.32 6.57
N LYS A 140 -12.56 -8.43 6.68
CA LYS A 140 -13.94 -8.83 6.93
C LYS A 140 -14.55 -9.40 5.65
N LEU A 141 -15.22 -10.54 5.78
CA LEU A 141 -15.88 -11.27 4.69
C LEU A 141 -17.40 -11.01 4.69
#